data_AF-A0A969EDU5-F1
#
_entry.id   AF-A0A969EDU5-F1
#
_cell.length_a   1.000
_cell.length_b   1.000
_cell.length_c   1.000
_cell.angle_alpha   90.00
_cell.angle_beta   90.00
_cell.angle_gamma   90.00
#
_symmetry.space_group_name_H-M   'P 1'
#
loop_
_entity.id
_entity.type
_entity.pdbx_description
1 polymer ?
#
loop_
_entity_poly.entity_id
_entity_poly.type
_entity_poly.pdbx_seq_one_letter_code
_entity_poly.pdbx_strand_id
1 'polypeptide(L)' 'MKEKVTITLDTELIAFVDDRADGNRSDYFNSLVQHHRQAVLKQQMIQALQEEVENPDYQAEIDAWDSVVGDGLDAEG' A
#
# COMPACT_ATOMS: atom_id res chain seq x y z
N MET A 1 15.38 -4.08 11.49
CA MET A 1 16.50 -3.22 11.93
C MET A 1 16.00 -1.79 11.95
N LYS A 2 16.28 -1.00 12.99
CA LYS A 2 15.85 0.41 13.11
C LYS A 2 17.10 1.29 13.02
N GLU A 3 17.06 2.31 12.17
CA GLU A 3 18.14 3.30 11.99
C GLU A 3 17.70 4.65 12.56
N LYS A 4 18.66 5.42 13.10
CA LYS A 4 18.39 6.78 13.59
C LYS A 4 18.66 7.79 12.47
N VAL A 5 17.71 8.70 12.26
CA VAL A 5 17.81 9.78 11.28
C VAL A 5 17.48 11.10 11.98
N THR A 6 18.23 12.15 11.67
CA THR A 6 17.93 13.51 12.11
C THR A 6 17.20 14.24 10.99
N ILE A 7 16.05 14.83 11.32
CA ILE A 7 15.23 15.63 10.39
C ILE A 7 14.96 17.00 10.98
N THR A 8 14.77 18.00 10.11
CA THR A 8 14.33 19.34 10.49
C THR A 8 12.85 19.47 10.19
N LEU A 9 12.09 20.02 11.14
CA LEU A 9 10.67 20.30 11.00
C LEU A 9 10.38 21.71 11.50
N ASP A 10 9.37 22.34 10.93
CA ASP A 10 8.86 23.61 11.43
C ASP A 10 8.33 23.44 12.86
N THR A 11 8.44 24.48 13.67
CA THR A 11 8.10 24.42 15.10
C THR A 11 6.64 24.01 15.33
N GLU A 12 5.72 24.45 14.47
CA GLU A 12 4.31 24.05 14.47
C GLU A 12 4.11 22.56 14.21
N LEU A 13 4.91 21.95 13.33
CA LEU A 13 4.86 20.52 13.05
C LEU A 13 5.39 19.70 14.23
N ILE A 14 6.39 20.22 14.94
CA ILE A 14 6.88 19.58 16.17
C ILE A 14 5.76 19.56 17.23
N ALA A 15 5.07 20.69 17.44
CA ALA A 15 3.97 20.77 18.40
C ALA A 15 2.81 19.82 18.02
N PHE A 16 2.49 19.73 16.73
CA PHE A 16 1.49 18.76 16.24
C PHE A 16 1.91 17.30 16.49
N VAL A 17 3.17 16.97 16.20
CA VAL A 17 3.70 15.63 16.45
C VAL A 17 3.67 15.30 17.93
N ASP A 18 4.00 16.26 18.80
CA ASP A 18 3.95 16.08 20.25
C ASP A 18 2.56 15.73 20.77
N ASP A 19 1.53 16.42 20.27
CA ASP A 19 0.14 16.14 20.60
C ASP A 19 -0.29 14.73 20.17
N ARG A 20 0.20 14.25 19.02
CA ARG A 20 -0.23 12.97 18.43
C ARG A 20 0.62 11.77 18.80
N ALA A 21 1.85 11.98 19.23
CA ALA A 21 2.82 10.92 19.45
C ALA A 21 2.67 10.18 20.77
N ASP A 22 1.83 10.66 21.69
CA ASP A 22 1.63 10.07 23.04
C ASP A 22 2.98 9.76 23.74
N GLY A 23 3.91 10.72 23.66
CA GLY A 23 5.26 10.59 24.22
C GLY A 23 6.28 9.82 23.38
N ASN A 24 5.91 9.22 22.24
CA ASN A 24 6.83 8.48 21.37
C ASN A 24 6.78 8.95 19.90
N ARG A 25 7.53 10.01 19.61
CA ARG A 25 7.62 10.61 18.26
C ARG A 25 8.12 9.62 17.22
N SER A 26 9.12 8.80 17.57
CA SER A 26 9.73 7.85 16.64
C SER A 26 8.72 6.80 16.16
N ASP A 27 7.93 6.24 17.07
CA ASP A 27 6.92 5.25 16.68
C ASP A 27 5.77 5.91 15.93
N TYR A 28 5.34 7.12 16.31
CA TYR A 28 4.37 7.89 15.52
C TYR A 28 4.83 8.13 14.08
N PHE A 29 6.07 8.58 13.88
CA PHE A 29 6.64 8.77 12.54
C PHE A 29 6.76 7.46 11.78
N ASN A 30 7.20 6.37 12.42
CA ASN A 30 7.29 5.07 11.76
C ASN A 30 5.91 4.62 11.26
N SER A 31 4.87 4.73 12.09
CA SER A 31 3.49 4.41 11.69
C SER A 31 3.00 5.31 10.57
N LEU A 32 3.25 6.62 10.65
CA LEU A 32 2.85 7.59 9.62
C LEU A 32 3.49 7.28 8.26
N VAL A 33 4.80 7.02 8.25
CA VAL A 33 5.55 6.67 7.04
C VAL A 33 5.09 5.32 6.48
N GLN A 34 4.81 4.34 7.35
CA GLN A 34 4.29 3.04 6.93
C GLN A 34 2.90 3.16 6.28
N HIS A 35 2.01 3.96 6.87
CA HIS A 35 0.69 4.24 6.28
C HIS A 35 0.80 4.96 4.95
N HIS A 36 1.67 5.98 4.85
CA HIS A 36 1.88 6.68 3.60
C HIS A 36 2.46 5.74 2.52
N ARG A 37 3.44 4.91 2.87
CA ARG A 37 3.99 3.88 1.96
C ARG A 37 2.91 2.94 1.45
N GLN A 38 2.00 2.48 2.31
CA GLN A 38 0.88 1.63 1.91
C GLN A 38 -0.06 2.37 0.94
N ALA A 39 -0.35 3.65 1.18
CA ALA A 39 -1.18 4.46 0.30
C ALA A 39 -0.54 4.61 -1.09
N VAL A 40 0.76 4.90 -1.15
CA VAL A 40 1.51 5.01 -2.42
C VAL A 40 1.49 3.68 -3.18
N LEU A 41 1.75 2.56 -2.52
CA LEU A 41 1.70 1.24 -3.15
C LEU A 41 0.31 0.92 -3.72
N LYS A 42 -0.75 1.21 -2.97
CA LYS A 42 -2.13 1.02 -3.45
C LYS A 42 -2.41 1.87 -4.69
N GLN A 43 -1.98 3.12 -4.70
CA GLN A 43 -2.16 3.99 -5.86
C GLN A 43 -1.41 3.47 -7.09
N GLN A 44 -0.17 2.99 -6.91
CA GLN A 44 0.61 2.37 -7.98
C GLN A 44 -0.06 1.10 -8.52
N MET A 45 -0.61 0.25 -7.63
CA MET A 45 -1.38 -0.93 -8.05
C MET A 45 -2.63 -0.55 -8.83
N ILE A 46 -3.40 0.45 -8.37
CA ILE A 46 -4.58 0.93 -9.08
C ILE A 46 -4.21 1.43 -10.47
N GLN A 47 -3.13 2.21 -10.58
CA GLN A 47 -2.66 2.71 -11.87
C GLN A 47 -2.24 1.57 -12.81
N ALA A 48 -1.45 0.61 -12.32
CA ALA A 48 -1.04 -0.55 -13.12
C ALA A 48 -2.25 -1.36 -13.62
N LEU A 49 -3.23 -1.62 -12.75
CA LEU A 49 -4.46 -2.30 -13.12
C LEU A 49 -5.28 -1.52 -14.16
N GLN A 50 -5.30 -0.18 -14.08
CA GLN A 50 -5.97 0.65 -15.09
C GLN A 50 -5.28 0.56 -16.45
N GLU A 51 -3.94 0.58 -16.48
CA GLU A 51 -3.15 0.43 -17.71
C GLU A 51 -3.37 -0.96 -18.34
N GLU A 52 -3.45 -2.01 -17.51
CA GLU A 52 -3.74 -3.38 -17.92
C GLU A 52 -5.16 -3.54 -18.47
N VAL A 53 -6.15 -2.82 -17.92
CA VAL A 53 -7.53 -2.87 -18.42
C VAL A 53 -7.64 -2.37 -19.86
N GLU A 54 -6.82 -1.38 -20.22
CA GLU A 54 -6.78 -0.80 -21.56
C GLU A 54 -6.02 -1.67 -22.57
N ASN A 55 -5.38 -2.77 -22.12
CA ASN A 55 -4.62 -3.68 -22.96
C ASN A 55 -5.48 -4.89 -23.42
N PRO A 56 -5.86 -4.97 -24.71
CA PRO A 56 -6.71 -6.04 -25.21
C PRO A 56 -6.06 -7.44 -25.13
N ASP A 57 -4.74 -7.53 -25.29
CA ASP A 57 -4.02 -8.81 -25.23
C ASP A 57 -4.01 -9.36 -23.79
N TYR A 58 -3.85 -8.47 -22.81
CA TYR A 58 -3.92 -8.83 -21.39
C TYR A 58 -5.34 -9.25 -20.99
N GLN A 59 -6.36 -8.57 -21.50
CA GLN A 59 -7.76 -8.96 -21.26
C GLN A 59 -8.12 -10.30 -21.88
N ALA A 60 -7.62 -10.59 -23.08
CA ALA A 60 -7.81 -11.90 -23.70
C ALA A 60 -7.15 -13.03 -22.88
N GLU A 61 -6.03 -12.73 -22.21
CA GLU A 61 -5.42 -13.65 -21.25
C GLU A 61 -6.32 -13.85 -20.02
N ILE A 62 -6.82 -12.77 -19.41
CA ILE A 62 -7.77 -12.85 -18.28
C ILE A 62 -9.00 -13.69 -18.63
N ASP A 63 -9.60 -13.49 -19.80
CA ASP A 63 -10.75 -14.26 -20.27
C ASP A 63 -10.44 -15.77 -20.39
N ALA A 64 -9.21 -16.11 -20.80
CA ALA A 64 -8.78 -17.50 -20.85
C ALA A 64 -8.65 -18.11 -19.43
N TRP A 65 -8.14 -17.33 -18.47
CA TRP A 65 -8.02 -17.74 -17.06
C TRP A 65 -9.38 -17.85 -16.33
N ASP A 66 -10.40 -17.12 -16.77
CA ASP A 66 -11.75 -17.21 -16.17
C ASP A 66 -12.33 -18.63 -16.26
N SER A 67 -11.96 -19.38 -17.31
CA SER A 67 -12.43 -20.77 -17.50
C SER A 67 -12.00 -21.76 -16.41
N VAL A 68 -10.94 -21.46 -15.65
CA VAL A 68 -10.37 -22.33 -14.59
C VAL A 68 -10.58 -21.76 -13.18
N VAL A 69 -11.29 -20.63 -13.04
CA VAL A 69 -11.45 -19.94 -11.74
C VAL A 69 -12.15 -20.79 -10.67
N GLY A 70 -12.96 -21.78 -11.11
CA GLY A 70 -13.70 -22.70 -10.25
C GLY A 70 -13.03 -24.06 -10.03
N ASP A 71 -11.88 -24.33 -10.65
CA ASP A 71 -11.24 -25.64 -10.57
C ASP A 71 -10.86 -25.97 -9.11
N GLY A 72 -11.38 -27.09 -8.61
CA GLY A 72 -11.14 -27.58 -7.25
C GLY A 72 -12.09 -27.03 -6.17
N LEU A 73 -13.02 -26.13 -6.51
CA LEU A 73 -14.06 -25.67 -5.56
C LEU A 73 -15.19 -26.70 -5.38
N ASP A 74 -15.46 -27.52 -6.39
CA ASP A 74 -16.45 -28.62 -6.36
C ASP A 74 -15.79 -30.00 -6.15
N ALA A 75 -14.51 -30.04 -5.79
CA ALA A 75 -13.85 -31.28 -5.40
C ALA A 75 -14.31 -31.66 -3.98
N GLU A 76 -15.46 -32.32 -3.87
CA GLU A 76 -15.79 -33.12 -2.69
C GLU A 76 -14.63 -34.12 -2.48
N GLY A 77 -14.05 -34.10 -1.27
CA GLY A 77 -12.87 -34.87 -0.91
C GLY A 77 -13.02 -36.38 -0.98
#